data_AF-A0A2M7J5A5-F1
#
_entry.id   AF-A0A2M7J5A5-F1
#
_cell.length_a   1.000
_cell.length_b   1.000
_cell.length_c   1.000
_cell.angle_alpha   90.00
_cell.angle_beta   90.00
_cell.angle_gamma   90.00
#
_symmetry.space_group_name_H-M   'P 1'
#
loop_
_entity.id
_entity.type
_entity.pdbx_description
1 polymer ?
#
loop_
_entity_poly.entity_id
_entity_poly.type
_entity_poly.pdbx_seq_one_letter_code
_entity_poly.pdbx_strand_id
1 'polypeptide(L)' 'DIYSQSIDFVDYLYITEIQLDVEGDAHFPAFDTEKWQEVAREVRHQTLPQPLAYHFVTYHRRKQD' A
#
# COMPACT_ATOMS: atom_id res chain seq x y z
N ASP A 1 7.87 -7.10 13.57
CA ASP A 1 6.55 -6.90 12.96
C ASP A 1 6.34 -7.94 11.87
N ILE A 2 5.11 -8.44 11.72
CA ILE A 2 4.77 -9.49 10.75
C ILE A 2 4.92 -8.97 9.31
N TYR A 3 4.57 -7.71 9.01
CA TYR A 3 4.67 -7.16 7.66
C TYR A 3 6.13 -7.07 7.18
N SER A 4 7.03 -6.56 8.01
CA SER A 4 8.47 -6.51 7.68
C SER A 4 9.07 -7.91 7.49
N GLN A 5 8.59 -8.91 8.23
CA GLN A 5 9.05 -10.29 8.10
C GLN A 5 8.43 -11.00 6.89
N SER A 6 7.28 -10.55 6.41
CA SER A 6 6.53 -11.23 5.34
C SER A 6 6.76 -10.62 3.97
N ILE A 7 7.21 -9.36 3.89
CA ILE A 7 7.27 -8.60 2.64
C ILE A 7 8.13 -9.26 1.56
N ASP A 8 9.18 -9.99 1.94
CA ASP A 8 10.06 -10.71 1.02
C ASP A 8 9.52 -12.09 0.60
N PHE A 9 8.38 -12.53 1.11
CA PHE A 9 7.75 -13.83 0.77
C PHE A 9 6.46 -13.73 -0.06
N VAL A 10 5.91 -12.53 -0.24
CA VAL A 10 4.63 -12.32 -0.95
C VAL A 10 4.82 -11.80 -2.37
N ASP A 11 3.95 -12.21 -3.29
CA ASP A 11 4.00 -11.74 -4.69
C ASP A 11 3.24 -10.43 -4.91
N TYR A 12 2.23 -10.16 -4.07
CA TYR A 12 1.33 -9.01 -4.20
C TYR A 12 1.22 -8.24 -2.89
N LEU A 13 1.11 -6.91 -3.01
CA LEU A 13 0.66 -6.02 -1.94
C LEU A 13 -0.67 -5.40 -2.36
N TYR A 14 -1.70 -5.60 -1.56
CA TYR A 14 -2.98 -4.91 -1.69
C TYR A 14 -3.05 -3.83 -0.63
N ILE A 15 -2.86 -2.57 -1.03
CA ILE A 15 -2.70 -1.43 -0.13
C ILE A 15 -3.88 -0.48 -0.31
N THR A 16 -4.40 0.04 0.81
CA THR A 16 -5.30 1.20 0.80
C THR A 16 -4.50 2.43 1.25
N GLU A 17 -4.18 3.32 0.32
CA GLU A 17 -3.47 4.57 0.61
C GLU A 17 -4.48 5.64 1.04
N ILE A 18 -4.58 5.89 2.33
CA ILE A 18 -5.42 6.97 2.88
C ILE A 18 -4.70 8.31 2.66
N GLN A 19 -5.35 9.26 1.98
CA GLN A 19 -4.78 10.59 1.70
C GLN A 19 -4.98 11.53 2.90
N LEU A 20 -4.47 11.11 4.06
CA LEU A 20 -4.52 11.85 5.32
C LEU A 20 -3.20 11.63 6.07
N ASP A 21 -2.67 12.72 6.62
CA ASP A 21 -1.54 12.65 7.53
C ASP A 21 -2.07 12.46 8.97
N VAL A 22 -1.66 11.37 9.61
CA VAL A 22 -2.13 10.97 10.95
C VAL A 22 -0.95 10.53 11.81
N GLU A 23 -1.00 10.87 13.10
CA GLU A 23 -0.05 10.32 14.06
C GLU A 23 -0.35 8.84 14.33
N GLY A 24 0.70 8.02 14.37
CA GLY A 24 0.60 6.59 14.65
C GLY A 24 1.89 6.05 15.26
N ASP A 25 1.76 4.96 16.01
CA ASP A 25 2.87 4.25 16.66
C ASP A 25 3.30 2.99 15.91
N ALA A 26 2.56 2.60 14.87
CA ALA A 26 2.84 1.48 13.98
C ALA A 26 2.81 1.91 12.51
N HIS A 27 3.75 1.38 11.71
CA HIS A 27 3.95 1.78 10.32
C HIS A 27 4.11 0.55 9.43
N PHE A 28 3.56 0.62 8.21
CA PHE A 28 3.88 -0.35 7.17
C PHE A 28 5.36 -0.19 6.77
N PRO A 29 6.12 -1.27 6.52
CA PRO A 29 7.52 -1.15 6.12
C PRO A 29 7.66 -0.38 4.80
N ALA A 30 8.69 0.46 4.72
CA ALA A 30 9.09 1.03 3.44
C ALA A 30 9.49 -0.10 2.47
N PHE A 31 9.09 0.04 1.20
CA PHE A 31 9.40 -0.94 0.17
C PHE A 31 9.94 -0.27 -1.08
N ASP A 32 10.82 -0.99 -1.77
CA ASP A 32 11.60 -0.49 -2.90
C ASP A 32 10.79 -0.54 -4.20
N THR A 33 10.75 0.59 -4.92
CA THR A 33 10.06 0.73 -6.21
C THR A 33 10.77 0.01 -7.36
N GLU A 34 12.02 -0.38 -7.18
CA GLU A 34 12.72 -1.29 -8.08
C GLU A 34 12.22 -2.73 -7.94
N LYS A 35 11.83 -3.15 -6.73
CA LYS A 35 11.29 -4.49 -6.45
C LYS A 35 9.79 -4.58 -6.66
N TRP A 36 9.06 -3.49 -6.44
CA TRP A 36 7.60 -3.45 -6.48
C TRP A 36 7.10 -2.56 -7.60
N GLN A 37 6.25 -3.10 -8.46
CA GLN A 37 5.60 -2.39 -9.55
C GLN A 37 4.12 -2.19 -9.22
N GLU A 38 3.65 -0.94 -9.28
CA GLU A 38 2.21 -0.66 -9.26
C GLU A 38 1.56 -1.24 -10.52
N VAL A 39 0.57 -2.10 -10.35
CA VAL A 39 -0.15 -2.77 -11.45
C VAL A 39 -1.63 -2.39 -11.53
N ALA A 40 -2.19 -1.83 -10.46
CA ALA A 40 -3.53 -1.27 -10.46
C ALA A 40 -3.65 -0.15 -9.44
N ARG A 41 -4.45 0.87 -9.79
CA ARG A 41 -4.84 1.96 -8.90
C ARG A 41 -6.29 2.34 -9.14
N GLU A 42 -7.08 2.38 -8.08
CA GLU A 42 -8.44 2.89 -8.07
C GLU A 42 -8.53 4.08 -7.11
N VAL A 43 -8.78 5.26 -7.66
CA VAL A 43 -8.97 6.47 -6.87
C VAL A 43 -10.40 6.54 -6.35
N ARG A 44 -10.58 6.64 -5.04
CA ARG A 44 -11.87 6.66 -4.37
C ARG A 44 -11.98 7.85 -3.43
N HIS A 45 -13.22 8.28 -3.23
CA HIS A 45 -13.59 9.35 -2.33
C HIS A 45 -14.88 8.95 -1.64
N GLN A 46 -14.99 9.22 -0.35
CA GLN A 46 -16.24 9.16 0.40
C GLN A 46 -16.53 10.54 0.99
N THR A 47 -17.82 10.83 1.22
CA THR A 47 -18.28 12.08 1.84
C THR A 47 -18.80 11.84 3.26
N LEU A 48 -19.31 10.64 3.55
CA LEU A 48 -19.89 10.26 4.84
C LEU A 48 -19.20 9.01 5.39
N PRO A 49 -19.00 8.88 6.71
CA PRO A 49 -19.37 9.84 7.76
C PRO A 49 -18.53 11.13 7.76
N GLN A 50 -17.36 11.11 7.11
CA GLN A 50 -16.52 12.27 6.87
C GLN A 50 -15.83 12.17 5.50
N PRO A 51 -15.47 13.30 4.87
CA PRO A 51 -14.69 13.31 3.65
C PRO A 51 -13.37 12.56 3.81
N LEU A 52 -13.12 11.61 2.90
CA LEU A 52 -11.87 10.87 2.87
C LEU A 52 -11.54 10.49 1.43
N ALA A 53 -10.37 10.92 0.97
CA ALA A 53 -9.77 10.46 -0.26
C ALA A 53 -8.86 9.26 0.04
N TYR A 54 -8.99 8.19 -0.74
CA TYR A 54 -8.17 7.00 -0.58
C TYR A 54 -8.02 6.26 -1.89
N HIS A 55 -6.92 5.53 -2.04
CA HIS A 55 -6.66 4.76 -3.24
C HIS A 55 -6.52 3.28 -2.91
N PHE A 56 -7.22 2.41 -3.63
CA PHE A 56 -6.85 1.01 -3.66
C PHE A 56 -5.71 0.84 -4.65
N VAL A 57 -4.57 0.35 -4.17
CA VAL A 57 -3.37 0.17 -4.97
C VAL A 57 -2.90 -1.27 -4.85
N THR A 58 -2.67 -1.90 -6.00
CA THR A 58 -2.09 -3.24 -6.05
C THR A 58 -0.67 -3.11 -6.59
N TYR A 59 0.30 -3.60 -5.83
CA TYR A 59 1.66 -3.79 -6.28
C TYR A 59 1.90 -5.27 -6.54
N HIS A 60 2.65 -5.56 -7.61
CA HIS A 60 3.18 -6.89 -7.89
C HIS A 60 4.70 -6.83 -7.84
N ARG A 61 5.32 -7.85 -7.27
CA ARG A 61 6.77 -7.94 -7.22
C ARG A 61 7.31 -8.15 -8.64
N ARG A 62 8.36 -7.41 -9.00
CA ARG A 62 9.09 -7.67 -10.25
C ARG A 62 9.78 -9.02 -10.14
N LYS A 63 9.69 -9.83 -11.19
CA LYS A 63 10.53 -11.01 -11.29
C LYS A 63 11.97 -10.53 -11.47
N GLN A 64 12.86 -10.96 -10.59
CA GLN A 64 14.29 -10.89 -10.85
C GLN A 64 14.60 -12.05 -11.80
N ASP A 65 14.94 -11.72 -13.05
CA ASP A 65 15.56 -12.67 -13.97
C ASP A 65 17.04 -12.88 -13.64
#